data_AF-A0A1F2UEX7-F1
#
_entry.id   AF-A0A1F2UEX7-F1
#
_cell.length_a   1.000
_cell.length_b   1.000
_cell.length_c   1.000
_cell.angle_alpha   90.00
_cell.angle_beta   90.00
_cell.angle_gamma   90.00
#
_symmetry.space_group_name_H-M   'P 1'
#
loop_
_entity.id
_entity.type
_entity.pdbx_description
1 polymer ?
#
loop_
_entity_poly.entity_id
_entity_poly.type
_entity_poly.pdbx_seq_one_letter_code
_entity_poly.pdbx_strand_id
1 'polypeptide(L)'
;MPEALKGPAAFGAAALLVIWGGLPWLPDAWGVRFGTPYLVFFSLAVAGSAGFFMLLNWGPVRQPRSALAAFASILLVYVATVGGVVAFGYWYYPQFETPRVAALKPGGERVGEQRGRAVFLTPQFSCFACHTIEALGIRGGQRGPDLSSVGRLAEARKPGVSAEDYLREAIVDPWACFTPLPSSGLIECQAVVDPAKTYPQMMPPGAKDRLTAQELGDLIAFLKSLRSAGERDGKRS
;
A
#
# COMPACT_ATOMS: atom_id res chain seq x y z
N MET A 1 33.14 14.28 33.36
CA MET A 1 32.77 14.60 31.96
C MET A 1 32.62 16.12 31.85
N PRO A 2 33.30 16.79 30.92
CA PRO A 2 33.26 18.26 30.80
C PRO A 2 31.84 18.76 30.51
N GLU A 3 31.45 19.90 31.08
CA GLU A 3 30.12 20.51 30.90
C GLU A 3 29.74 20.75 29.43
N ALA A 4 30.72 20.91 28.55
CA ALA A 4 30.54 21.10 27.11
C ALA A 4 29.83 19.93 26.39
N LEU A 5 29.70 18.75 27.04
CA LEU A 5 28.99 17.58 26.49
C LEU A 5 27.51 17.51 26.90
N LYS A 6 27.01 18.45 27.69
CA LYS A 6 25.63 18.44 28.16
C LYS A 6 24.79 19.38 27.30
N GLY A 7 23.85 18.82 26.55
CA GLY A 7 22.85 19.61 25.84
C GLY A 7 22.41 19.00 24.51
N PRO A 8 21.29 19.48 23.95
CA PRO A 8 20.71 18.95 22.72
C PRO A 8 21.66 19.05 21.52
N ALA A 9 22.52 20.08 21.45
CA ALA A 9 23.53 20.21 20.39
C ALA A 9 24.62 19.13 20.47
N ALA A 10 25.16 18.88 21.67
CA ALA A 10 26.16 17.84 21.90
C ALA A 10 25.59 16.43 21.66
N PHE A 11 24.34 16.18 22.10
CA PHE A 11 23.62 14.96 21.79
C PHE A 11 23.42 14.78 20.27
N GLY A 12 22.96 15.82 19.58
CA GLY A 12 22.76 15.79 18.13
C GLY A 12 24.04 15.47 17.37
N ALA A 13 25.16 16.12 17.73
CA ALA A 13 26.47 15.84 17.15
C ALA A 13 26.93 14.40 17.40
N ALA A 14 26.80 13.89 18.64
CA ALA A 14 27.15 12.52 18.98
C ALA A 14 26.30 11.49 18.21
N ALA A 15 24.98 11.73 18.10
CA ALA A 15 24.09 10.86 17.34
C ALA A 15 24.41 10.86 15.84
N LEU A 16 24.77 12.02 15.25
CA LEU A 16 25.21 12.10 13.85
C LEU A 16 26.52 11.33 13.62
N LEU A 17 27.46 11.38 14.57
CA LEU A 17 28.69 10.57 14.50
C LEU A 17 28.39 9.08 14.54
N VAL A 18 27.40 8.63 15.32
CA VAL A 18 26.95 7.23 15.32
C VAL A 18 26.27 6.88 13.99
N ILE A 19 25.41 7.75 13.46
CA ILE A 19 24.70 7.50 12.20
C ILE A 19 25.66 7.35 11.02
N TRP A 20 26.68 8.21 10.90
CA TRP A 20 27.59 8.21 9.76
C TRP A 20 28.89 7.43 9.99
N GLY A 21 29.34 7.31 11.23
CA GLY A 21 30.59 6.64 11.60
C GLY A 21 30.41 5.28 12.25
N GLY A 22 29.23 4.95 12.77
CA GLY A 22 28.93 3.67 13.43
C GLY A 22 28.06 2.75 12.57
N LEU A 23 26.87 3.21 12.20
CA LEU A 23 25.88 2.39 11.49
C LEU A 23 26.39 1.77 10.17
N PRO A 24 27.18 2.46 9.32
CA PRO A 24 27.69 1.87 8.08
C PRO A 24 28.68 0.72 8.29
N TRP A 25 29.23 0.59 9.50
CA TRP A 25 30.23 -0.41 9.88
C TRP A 25 29.64 -1.56 10.69
N LEU A 26 28.32 -1.60 10.86
CA LEU A 26 27.67 -2.73 11.53
C LEU A 26 27.88 -4.02 10.71
N PRO A 27 28.14 -5.16 11.37
CA PRO A 27 28.32 -6.43 10.68
C PRO A 27 27.08 -6.82 9.88
N ASP A 28 27.28 -7.25 8.63
CA ASP A 28 26.18 -7.71 7.76
C ASP A 28 25.38 -8.88 8.37
N ALA A 29 25.99 -9.65 9.29
CA ALA A 29 25.37 -10.75 10.01
C ALA A 29 24.14 -10.35 10.84
N TRP A 30 23.97 -9.05 11.15
CA TRP A 30 22.84 -8.57 11.95
C TRP A 30 21.60 -8.28 11.10
N GLY A 31 21.71 -8.39 9.77
CA GLY A 31 20.59 -8.22 8.84
C GLY A 31 20.09 -6.77 8.70
N VAL A 32 20.80 -5.80 9.30
CA VAL A 32 20.43 -4.39 9.27
C VAL A 32 21.46 -3.63 8.44
N ARG A 33 21.13 -3.31 7.18
CA ARG A 33 21.92 -2.41 6.33
C ARG A 33 21.13 -1.15 6.06
N PHE A 34 21.58 -0.04 6.65
CA PHE A 34 20.98 1.27 6.38
C PHE A 34 21.60 1.86 5.13
N GLY A 35 20.82 1.93 4.04
CA GLY A 35 21.22 2.68 2.85
C GLY A 35 21.25 4.19 3.11
N THR A 36 21.93 4.93 2.22
CA THR A 36 22.06 6.39 2.28
C THR A 36 20.74 7.13 2.53
N PRO A 37 19.58 6.77 1.93
CA PRO A 37 18.32 7.45 2.22
C PRO A 37 17.91 7.39 3.69
N TYR A 38 18.14 6.26 4.36
CA TYR A 38 17.84 6.09 5.78
C TYR A 38 18.79 6.91 6.66
N LEU A 39 20.08 6.94 6.33
CA LEU A 39 21.06 7.76 7.06
C LEU A 39 20.72 9.25 6.99
N VAL A 40 20.31 9.73 5.81
CA VAL A 40 19.83 11.10 5.62
C VAL A 40 18.55 11.36 6.43
N PHE A 41 17.57 10.45 6.35
CA PHE A 41 16.33 10.55 7.12
C PHE A 41 16.59 10.66 8.63
N PHE A 42 17.38 9.75 9.20
CA PHE A 42 17.71 9.78 10.64
C PHE A 42 18.52 11.02 11.01
N SER A 43 19.40 11.51 10.14
CA SER A 43 20.15 12.75 10.37
C SER A 43 19.22 13.96 10.47
N LEU A 44 18.23 14.06 9.58
CA LEU A 44 17.22 15.13 9.62
C LEU A 44 16.37 15.04 10.88
N ALA A 45 15.96 13.84 11.29
CA ALA A 45 15.20 13.62 12.53
C ALA A 45 15.98 14.05 13.78
N VAL A 46 17.28 13.69 13.86
CA VAL A 46 18.17 14.07 14.96
C VAL A 46 18.39 15.58 14.98
N ALA A 47 18.72 16.18 13.83
CA ALA A 47 18.94 17.62 13.73
C ALA A 47 17.69 18.43 14.08
N GLY A 48 16.52 18.01 13.57
CA GLY A 48 15.24 18.63 13.90
C GLY A 48 14.91 18.54 15.39
N SER A 49 15.14 17.38 16.01
CA SER A 49 14.92 17.19 17.45
C SER A 49 15.85 18.05 18.30
N ALA A 50 17.15 18.07 17.98
CA ALA A 50 18.12 18.91 18.68
C ALA A 50 17.75 20.40 18.55
N GLY A 51 17.39 20.84 17.34
CA GLY A 51 16.92 22.21 17.07
C GLY A 51 15.67 22.58 17.88
N PHE A 52 14.69 21.66 17.98
CA PHE A 52 13.48 21.86 18.78
C PHE A 52 13.79 22.09 20.26
N PHE A 53 14.63 21.26 20.87
CA PHE A 53 15.00 21.44 22.29
C PHE A 53 15.88 22.67 22.52
N MET A 54 16.74 23.03 21.56
CA MET A 54 17.45 24.31 21.61
C MET A 54 16.48 25.49 21.57
N LEU A 55 15.43 25.42 20.74
CA LEU A 55 14.40 26.45 20.65
C LEU A 55 13.61 26.59 21.95
N LEU A 56 13.23 25.47 22.59
CA LEU A 56 12.57 25.48 23.90
C LEU A 56 13.45 26.11 25.00
N ASN A 57 14.78 26.00 24.87
CA ASN A 57 15.72 26.56 25.82
C ASN A 57 16.15 28.01 25.49
N TRP A 58 15.70 28.58 24.37
CA TRP A 58 16.14 29.91 23.90
C TRP A 58 15.61 31.04 24.79
N GLY A 59 14.44 30.86 25.39
CA GLY A 59 13.85 31.86 26.28
C GLY A 59 12.43 31.51 26.70
N PRO A 60 11.84 32.29 27.62
CA PRO A 60 10.49 32.04 28.11
C PRO A 60 9.48 32.18 26.96
N VAL A 61 8.69 31.12 26.74
CA VAL A 61 7.60 31.12 25.77
C VAL A 61 6.54 32.11 26.23
N ARG A 62 6.33 33.18 25.46
CA ARG A 62 5.29 34.17 25.75
C ARG A 62 3.92 33.53 25.57
N GLN A 63 3.17 33.38 26.66
CA GLN A 63 1.82 32.83 26.63
C GLN A 63 0.84 33.84 26.03
N PRO A 64 -0.16 33.37 25.24
CA PRO A 64 -1.22 34.23 24.73
C PRO A 64 -2.01 34.85 25.89
N ARG A 65 -2.30 36.16 25.78
CA ARG A 65 -2.99 36.92 26.84
C ARG A 65 -4.52 36.83 26.78
N SER A 66 -5.08 36.11 25.82
CA SER A 66 -6.53 35.96 25.64
C SER A 66 -6.89 34.58 25.10
N ALA A 67 -8.13 34.15 25.35
CA ALA A 67 -8.67 32.88 24.84
C ALA A 67 -8.64 32.83 23.30
N LEU A 68 -8.92 33.94 22.62
CA LEU A 68 -8.85 34.03 21.16
C LEU A 68 -7.43 33.80 20.64
N ALA A 69 -6.43 34.42 21.27
CA ALA A 69 -5.02 34.24 20.90
C ALA A 69 -4.55 32.81 21.17
N ALA A 70 -5.00 32.19 22.27
CA ALA A 70 -4.74 30.79 22.56
C ALA A 70 -5.35 29.87 21.48
N PHE A 71 -6.63 30.06 21.16
CA PHE A 71 -7.31 29.29 20.12
C PHE A 71 -6.63 29.45 18.76
N ALA A 72 -6.29 30.67 18.36
CA ALA A 72 -5.58 30.95 17.11
C ALA A 72 -4.22 30.26 17.06
N SER A 73 -3.46 30.24 18.16
CA SER A 73 -2.18 29.53 18.24
C SER A 73 -2.31 28.02 18.11
N ILE A 74 -3.32 27.41 18.74
CA ILE A 74 -3.60 25.97 18.64
C ILE A 74 -4.01 25.61 17.21
N LEU A 75 -4.92 26.40 16.62
CA LEU A 75 -5.38 26.19 15.26
C LEU A 75 -4.23 26.29 14.26
N LEU A 76 -3.33 27.27 14.43
CA LEU A 76 -2.15 27.43 13.59
C LEU A 76 -1.25 26.17 13.64
N VAL A 77 -0.94 25.68 14.84
CA VAL A 77 -0.11 24.48 15.03
C VAL A 77 -0.81 23.26 14.42
N TYR A 78 -2.11 23.10 14.64
CA TYR A 78 -2.88 22.00 14.08
C TYR A 78 -2.87 22.02 12.54
N VAL A 79 -3.13 23.17 11.92
CA VAL A 79 -3.11 23.30 10.45
C VAL A 79 -1.71 23.04 9.90
N ALA A 80 -0.67 23.59 10.54
CA ALA A 80 0.71 23.41 10.09
C ALA A 80 1.19 21.95 10.21
N THR A 81 0.80 21.26 11.27
CA THR A 81 1.25 19.88 11.54
C THR A 81 0.33 18.85 10.89
N VAL A 82 -0.94 18.79 11.28
CA VAL A 82 -1.90 17.81 10.79
C VAL A 82 -2.31 18.14 9.36
N GLY A 83 -2.69 19.40 9.10
CA GLY A 83 -3.06 19.84 7.75
C GLY A 83 -1.91 19.68 6.76
N GLY A 84 -0.69 20.02 7.17
CA GLY A 84 0.53 19.81 6.38
C GLY A 84 0.79 18.34 6.05
N VAL A 85 0.71 17.44 7.05
CA VAL A 85 0.89 16.00 6.84
C VAL A 85 -0.18 15.42 5.92
N VAL A 86 -1.45 15.83 6.07
CA VAL A 86 -2.53 15.38 5.19
C VAL A 86 -2.32 15.88 3.76
N ALA A 87 -1.96 17.15 3.57
CA ALA A 87 -1.69 17.71 2.25
C ALA A 87 -0.48 17.04 1.58
N PHE A 88 0.60 16.81 2.34
CA PHE A 88 1.76 16.07 1.86
C PHE A 88 1.42 14.63 1.51
N GLY A 89 0.66 13.95 2.39
CA GLY A 89 0.16 12.60 2.15
C GLY A 89 -0.65 12.54 0.86
N TYR A 90 -1.60 13.45 0.66
CA TYR A 90 -2.40 13.51 -0.55
C TYR A 90 -1.54 13.73 -1.81
N TRP A 91 -0.52 14.60 -1.74
CA TRP A 91 0.40 14.84 -2.86
C TRP A 91 1.23 13.59 -3.17
N TYR A 92 1.87 13.01 -2.16
CA TYR A 92 2.87 11.96 -2.35
C TYR A 92 2.27 10.57 -2.52
N TYR A 93 1.10 10.34 -1.93
CA TYR A 93 0.40 9.07 -1.84
C TYR A 93 -1.00 9.16 -2.46
N PRO A 94 -1.11 9.21 -3.80
CA PRO A 94 -2.39 9.41 -4.50
C PRO A 94 -3.37 8.24 -4.35
N GLN A 95 -3.04 7.17 -3.62
CA GLN A 95 -3.95 6.04 -3.39
C GLN A 95 -5.23 6.40 -2.60
N PHE A 96 -5.31 7.62 -2.04
CA PHE A 96 -6.51 8.14 -1.39
C PHE A 96 -7.41 8.95 -2.33
N GLU A 97 -6.96 9.25 -3.54
CA GLU A 97 -7.87 9.70 -4.58
C GLU A 97 -8.74 8.50 -4.95
N THR A 98 -10.05 8.59 -4.70
CA THR A 98 -10.99 7.72 -5.44
C THR A 98 -10.62 7.86 -6.91
N PRO A 99 -10.32 6.76 -7.64
CA PRO A 99 -9.93 6.87 -9.03
C PRO A 99 -10.96 7.77 -9.71
N ARG A 100 -10.49 8.90 -10.23
CA ARG A 100 -11.07 9.39 -11.46
C ARG A 100 -10.78 8.27 -12.43
N VAL A 101 -11.70 7.32 -12.51
CA VAL A 101 -11.78 6.34 -13.56
C VAL A 101 -11.68 7.20 -14.81
N ALA A 102 -10.48 7.24 -15.42
CA ALA A 102 -10.33 7.90 -16.69
C ALA A 102 -11.45 7.33 -17.54
N ALA A 103 -12.35 8.19 -18.01
CA ALA A 103 -13.56 7.78 -18.69
C ALA A 103 -13.14 6.81 -19.79
N LEU A 104 -13.29 5.53 -19.50
CA LEU A 104 -12.72 4.49 -20.32
C LEU A 104 -13.58 4.49 -21.57
N LYS A 105 -12.95 4.65 -22.74
CA LYS A 105 -13.67 4.73 -24.01
C LYS A 105 -14.66 3.55 -24.08
N PRO A 106 -15.98 3.80 -24.19
CA PRO A 106 -16.93 2.72 -24.33
C PRO A 106 -16.67 2.08 -25.70
N GLY A 107 -16.04 0.91 -25.69
CA GLY A 107 -15.60 0.26 -26.91
C GLY A 107 -15.13 -1.16 -26.66
N GLY A 108 -16.08 -2.07 -26.39
CA GLY A 108 -15.84 -3.53 -26.47
C GLY A 108 -16.17 -4.35 -25.22
N GLU A 109 -16.42 -3.71 -24.07
CA GLU A 109 -16.72 -4.41 -22.81
C GLU A 109 -18.19 -4.87 -22.78
N ARG A 110 -18.43 -6.15 -22.49
CA ARG A 110 -19.79 -6.70 -22.40
C ARG A 110 -20.52 -6.16 -21.16
N VAL A 111 -21.85 -6.17 -21.17
CA VAL A 111 -22.65 -5.64 -20.05
C VAL A 111 -22.28 -6.29 -18.70
N GLY A 112 -22.03 -7.60 -18.68
CA GLY A 112 -21.58 -8.30 -17.47
C GLY A 112 -20.19 -7.86 -16.99
N GLU A 113 -19.26 -7.60 -17.90
CA GLU A 113 -17.91 -7.11 -17.57
C GLU A 113 -17.99 -5.69 -16.96
N GLN A 114 -18.84 -4.81 -17.52
CA GLN A 114 -19.06 -3.46 -16.97
C GLN A 114 -19.64 -3.49 -15.55
N ARG A 115 -20.63 -4.38 -15.29
CA ARG A 115 -21.18 -4.56 -13.94
C ARG A 115 -20.13 -5.14 -12.98
N GLY A 116 -19.35 -6.10 -13.43
CA GLY A 116 -18.27 -6.70 -12.64
C GLY A 116 -17.19 -5.70 -12.26
N ARG A 117 -16.88 -4.79 -13.16
CA ARG A 117 -15.99 -3.67 -12.90
C ARG A 117 -16.53 -2.72 -11.83
N ALA A 118 -17.84 -2.45 -11.84
CA ALA A 118 -18.47 -1.66 -10.79
C ALA A 118 -18.33 -2.36 -9.43
N VAL A 119 -18.53 -3.69 -9.37
CA VAL A 119 -18.29 -4.50 -8.16
C VAL A 119 -16.84 -4.36 -7.68
N PHE A 120 -15.85 -4.45 -8.58
CA PHE A 120 -14.43 -4.32 -8.23
C PHE A 120 -14.08 -2.97 -7.59
N LEU A 121 -14.68 -1.89 -8.10
CA LEU A 121 -14.42 -0.52 -7.65
C LEU A 121 -15.25 -0.11 -6.44
N THR A 122 -16.23 -0.92 -6.04
CA THR A 122 -17.16 -0.53 -5.00
C THR A 122 -16.51 -0.58 -3.61
N PRO A 123 -16.71 0.44 -2.74
CA PRO A 123 -16.15 0.45 -1.39
C PRO A 123 -16.60 -0.73 -0.52
N GLN A 124 -17.83 -1.23 -0.73
CA GLN A 124 -18.44 -2.31 0.05
C GLN A 124 -17.65 -3.62 -0.01
N PHE A 125 -17.00 -3.92 -1.15
CA PHE A 125 -16.24 -5.15 -1.34
C PHE A 125 -14.72 -4.92 -1.29
N SER A 126 -14.26 -3.66 -1.42
CA SER A 126 -12.87 -3.23 -1.21
C SER A 126 -11.82 -3.97 -2.04
N CYS A 127 -12.16 -4.62 -3.16
CA CYS A 127 -11.19 -5.30 -4.03
C CYS A 127 -10.11 -4.32 -4.51
N PHE A 128 -10.55 -3.16 -5.00
CA PHE A 128 -9.70 -2.04 -5.40
C PHE A 128 -8.80 -1.49 -4.27
N ALA A 129 -9.19 -1.62 -2.99
CA ALA A 129 -8.39 -1.12 -1.87
C ALA A 129 -7.08 -1.91 -1.67
N CYS A 130 -7.02 -3.12 -2.21
CA CYS A 130 -5.84 -3.98 -2.15
C CYS A 130 -5.21 -4.26 -3.52
N HIS A 131 -6.00 -4.26 -4.60
CA HIS A 131 -5.54 -4.62 -5.94
C HIS A 131 -5.59 -3.46 -6.91
N THR A 132 -4.59 -3.39 -7.79
CA THR A 132 -4.52 -2.47 -8.92
C THR A 132 -4.86 -3.17 -10.25
N ILE A 133 -5.25 -2.41 -11.28
CA ILE A 133 -5.39 -2.85 -12.67
C ILE A 133 -4.79 -1.75 -13.57
N GLU A 134 -3.46 -1.71 -13.64
CA GLU A 134 -2.70 -0.71 -14.40
C GLU A 134 -3.06 -0.69 -15.88
N ALA A 135 -3.34 -1.86 -16.48
CA ALA A 135 -3.73 -1.95 -17.90
C ALA A 135 -5.03 -1.21 -18.24
N LEU A 136 -5.84 -0.88 -17.23
CA LEU A 136 -7.04 -0.04 -17.36
C LEU A 136 -6.88 1.33 -16.70
N GLY A 137 -5.68 1.68 -16.22
CA GLY A 137 -5.43 2.90 -15.47
C GLY A 137 -6.12 2.95 -14.10
N ILE A 138 -6.57 1.82 -13.58
CA ILE A 138 -7.21 1.73 -12.26
C ILE A 138 -6.10 1.60 -11.22
N ARG A 139 -5.74 2.71 -10.57
CA ARG A 139 -4.71 2.76 -9.52
C ARG A 139 -5.29 2.37 -8.16
N GLY A 140 -5.25 1.08 -7.85
CA GLY A 140 -5.72 0.57 -6.56
C GLY A 140 -4.62 0.38 -5.52
N GLY A 141 -4.92 -0.41 -4.50
CA GLY A 141 -3.93 -0.81 -3.51
C GLY A 141 -2.80 -1.64 -4.12
N GLN A 142 -1.64 -1.61 -3.47
CA GLN A 142 -0.48 -2.44 -3.80
C GLN A 142 -0.24 -3.55 -2.77
N ARG A 143 -1.23 -3.84 -1.92
CA ARG A 143 -1.15 -4.92 -0.93
C ARG A 143 -1.35 -6.28 -1.57
N GLY A 144 -2.23 -6.35 -2.57
CA GLY A 144 -2.43 -7.51 -3.43
C GLY A 144 -1.71 -7.34 -4.78
N PRO A 145 -1.55 -8.44 -5.55
CA PRO A 145 -0.95 -8.38 -6.87
C PRO A 145 -1.78 -7.54 -7.86
N ASP A 146 -1.10 -6.99 -8.86
CA ASP A 146 -1.74 -6.36 -10.03
C ASP A 146 -2.55 -7.41 -10.82
N LEU A 147 -3.80 -7.06 -11.12
CA LEU A 147 -4.75 -7.93 -11.81
C LEU A 147 -4.88 -7.63 -13.31
N SER A 148 -4.06 -6.74 -13.86
CA SER A 148 -4.02 -6.37 -15.29
C SER A 148 -3.97 -7.54 -16.27
N SER A 149 -3.43 -8.69 -15.85
CA SER A 149 -3.34 -9.90 -16.67
C SER A 149 -3.97 -11.13 -16.00
N VAL A 150 -4.86 -10.92 -15.01
CA VAL A 150 -5.38 -12.02 -14.19
C VAL A 150 -6.17 -13.04 -15.00
N GLY A 151 -6.87 -12.62 -16.06
CA GLY A 151 -7.63 -13.54 -16.92
C GLY A 151 -6.73 -14.58 -17.60
N ARG A 152 -5.55 -14.18 -18.08
CA ARG A 152 -4.54 -15.09 -18.64
C ARG A 152 -3.85 -15.92 -17.55
N LEU A 153 -3.48 -15.27 -16.44
CA LEU A 153 -2.76 -15.96 -15.37
C LEU A 153 -3.62 -17.06 -14.72
N ALA A 154 -4.90 -16.79 -14.48
CA ALA A 154 -5.84 -17.73 -13.88
C ALA A 154 -5.91 -19.08 -14.62
N GLU A 155 -5.81 -19.08 -15.96
CA GLU A 155 -5.78 -20.30 -16.77
C GLU A 155 -4.57 -21.20 -16.45
N ALA A 156 -3.43 -20.60 -16.06
CA ALA A 156 -2.17 -21.29 -15.82
C ALA A 156 -1.89 -21.56 -14.33
N ARG A 157 -2.67 -20.96 -13.41
CA ARG A 157 -2.38 -21.02 -11.97
C ARG A 157 -2.61 -22.41 -11.39
N LYS A 158 -3.67 -23.11 -11.81
CA LYS A 158 -4.07 -24.42 -11.26
C LYS A 158 -4.34 -25.41 -12.41
N PRO A 159 -3.48 -26.41 -12.64
CA PRO A 159 -3.65 -27.38 -13.72
C PRO A 159 -5.00 -28.10 -13.65
N GLY A 160 -5.68 -28.24 -14.79
CA GLY A 160 -6.97 -28.93 -14.89
C GLY A 160 -8.18 -28.15 -14.33
N VAL A 161 -7.98 -26.92 -13.86
CA VAL A 161 -9.06 -26.04 -13.39
C VAL A 161 -9.23 -24.89 -14.37
N SER A 162 -10.48 -24.57 -14.71
CA SER A 162 -10.76 -23.45 -15.60
C SER A 162 -10.41 -22.11 -14.93
N ALA A 163 -10.08 -21.08 -15.70
CA ALA A 163 -9.85 -19.74 -15.14
C ALA A 163 -11.05 -19.21 -14.36
N GLU A 164 -12.27 -19.56 -14.76
CA GLU A 164 -13.49 -19.17 -14.06
C GLU A 164 -13.59 -19.82 -12.69
N ASP A 165 -13.36 -21.12 -12.62
CA ASP A 165 -13.42 -21.87 -11.36
C ASP A 165 -12.28 -21.46 -10.43
N TYR A 166 -11.10 -21.22 -10.98
CA TYR A 166 -9.97 -20.69 -10.22
C TYR A 166 -10.28 -19.31 -9.62
N LEU A 167 -10.81 -18.38 -10.42
CA LEU A 167 -11.17 -17.04 -9.94
C LEU A 167 -12.31 -17.10 -8.90
N ARG A 168 -13.31 -17.97 -9.12
CA ARG A 168 -14.39 -18.19 -8.17
C ARG A 168 -13.86 -18.71 -6.84
N GLU A 169 -13.01 -19.73 -6.87
CA GLU A 169 -12.35 -20.30 -5.69
C GLU A 169 -11.53 -19.21 -4.97
N ALA A 170 -10.66 -18.50 -5.69
CA ALA A 170 -9.80 -17.47 -5.11
C ALA A 170 -10.57 -16.28 -4.49
N ILE A 171 -11.75 -15.94 -5.01
CA ILE A 171 -12.58 -14.85 -4.46
C ILE A 171 -13.39 -15.34 -3.24
N VAL A 172 -13.99 -16.52 -3.34
CA VAL A 172 -14.88 -17.07 -2.30
C VAL A 172 -14.10 -17.62 -1.11
N ASP A 173 -13.01 -18.33 -1.40
CA ASP A 173 -12.12 -18.96 -0.45
C ASP A 173 -10.65 -18.77 -0.90
N PRO A 174 -10.07 -17.57 -0.69
CA PRO A 174 -8.69 -17.27 -1.07
C PRO A 174 -7.64 -18.18 -0.42
N TRP A 175 -8.05 -18.99 0.56
CA TRP A 175 -7.20 -19.92 1.31
C TRP A 175 -7.37 -21.38 0.88
N ALA A 176 -8.28 -21.69 -0.05
CA ALA A 176 -8.56 -23.05 -0.51
C ALA A 176 -7.37 -23.73 -1.20
N CYS A 177 -6.55 -22.96 -1.93
CA CYS A 177 -5.33 -23.45 -2.55
C CYS A 177 -4.19 -22.48 -2.26
N PHE A 178 -3.29 -22.88 -1.35
CA PHE A 178 -2.13 -22.10 -0.96
C PHE A 178 -0.84 -22.85 -1.26
N THR A 179 0.13 -22.19 -1.91
CA THR A 179 1.54 -22.56 -1.87
C THR A 179 2.40 -21.36 -1.56
N PRO A 180 3.61 -21.54 -0.98
CA PRO A 180 4.67 -20.57 -1.21
C PRO A 180 4.83 -20.41 -2.72
N LEU A 181 4.82 -19.18 -3.25
CA LEU A 181 5.12 -18.94 -4.66
C LEU A 181 6.51 -19.54 -4.94
N PRO A 182 6.63 -20.65 -5.70
CA PRO A 182 7.94 -21.03 -6.20
C PRO A 182 8.41 -19.90 -7.14
N SER A 183 9.73 -19.77 -7.29
CA SER A 183 10.34 -18.87 -8.28
C SER A 183 9.84 -19.10 -9.71
N SER A 184 9.16 -20.23 -9.97
CA SER A 184 8.52 -20.60 -11.25
C SER A 184 7.14 -19.98 -11.49
N GLY A 185 6.46 -19.40 -10.48
CA GLY A 185 5.18 -18.71 -10.64
C GLY A 185 3.93 -19.62 -10.80
N LEU A 186 4.08 -20.94 -10.76
CA LEU A 186 2.98 -21.92 -10.76
C LEU A 186 2.51 -22.22 -9.33
N ILE A 187 1.21 -22.46 -9.12
CA ILE A 187 0.67 -22.91 -7.83
C ILE A 187 0.51 -24.43 -7.87
N GLU A 188 1.35 -25.16 -7.14
CA GLU A 188 1.13 -26.58 -6.87
C GLU A 188 0.22 -26.73 -5.65
N CYS A 189 -1.12 -26.66 -5.76
CA CYS A 189 -2.01 -26.69 -4.59
C CYS A 189 -1.58 -27.72 -3.53
N GLN A 190 -0.97 -27.25 -2.44
CA GLN A 190 -0.59 -28.07 -1.29
C GLN A 190 -1.65 -27.84 -0.21
N ALA A 191 -2.02 -28.92 0.47
CA ALA A 191 -2.87 -28.79 1.66
C ALA A 191 -2.16 -27.91 2.69
N VAL A 192 -2.90 -27.02 3.36
CA VAL A 192 -2.36 -26.17 4.43
C VAL A 192 -1.80 -27.08 5.53
N VAL A 193 -0.47 -27.19 5.62
CA VAL A 193 0.19 -28.07 6.58
C VAL A 193 0.16 -27.47 8.00
N ASP A 194 0.12 -26.13 8.10
CA ASP A 194 0.00 -25.40 9.37
C ASP A 194 -0.51 -23.95 9.11
N PRO A 195 -1.79 -23.62 9.40
CA PRO A 195 -2.36 -22.29 9.17
C PRO A 195 -1.63 -21.16 9.92
N ALA A 196 -0.95 -21.47 11.03
CA ALA A 196 -0.25 -20.47 11.84
C ALA A 196 1.16 -20.14 11.32
N LYS A 197 1.75 -21.00 10.46
CA LYS A 197 3.10 -20.82 9.90
C LYS A 197 3.11 -20.43 8.42
N THR A 198 1.93 -20.38 7.78
CA THR A 198 1.80 -20.33 6.33
C THR A 198 1.24 -18.97 5.89
N TYR A 199 2.10 -17.95 5.87
CA TYR A 199 1.85 -16.56 5.43
C TYR A 199 0.69 -15.80 6.11
N PRO A 200 0.73 -14.45 6.14
CA PRO A 200 -0.36 -13.67 6.69
C PRO A 200 -1.59 -13.81 5.79
N GLN A 201 -2.74 -14.10 6.39
CA GLN A 201 -4.03 -14.17 5.70
C GLN A 201 -4.47 -12.76 5.23
N MET A 202 -3.83 -12.21 4.19
CA MET A 202 -4.03 -10.82 3.76
C MET A 202 -5.30 -10.59 2.92
N MET A 203 -5.74 -11.55 2.12
CA MET A 203 -6.99 -11.43 1.35
C MET A 203 -8.15 -11.98 2.18
N PRO A 204 -9.03 -11.13 2.75
CA PRO A 204 -10.06 -11.60 3.66
C PRO A 204 -11.03 -12.57 2.95
N PRO A 205 -11.39 -13.70 3.57
CA PRO A 205 -12.44 -14.57 3.05
C PRO A 205 -13.82 -13.93 3.25
N GLY A 206 -14.87 -14.62 2.77
CA GLY A 206 -16.26 -14.19 3.02
C GLY A 206 -16.86 -13.30 1.94
N ALA A 207 -16.24 -13.22 0.76
CA ALA A 207 -16.84 -12.55 -0.40
C ALA A 207 -18.21 -13.16 -0.76
N LYS A 208 -18.38 -14.48 -0.55
CA LYS A 208 -19.65 -15.20 -0.72
C LYS A 208 -20.80 -14.68 0.13
N ASP A 209 -20.50 -14.09 1.30
CA ASP A 209 -21.52 -13.61 2.23
C ASP A 209 -21.92 -12.16 1.91
N ARG A 210 -21.16 -11.49 1.05
CA ARG A 210 -21.33 -10.07 0.70
C ARG A 210 -21.78 -9.87 -0.75
N LEU A 211 -21.37 -10.74 -1.67
CA LEU A 211 -21.71 -10.69 -3.08
C LEU A 211 -22.93 -11.55 -3.37
N THR A 212 -23.86 -11.00 -4.16
CA THR A 212 -24.88 -11.82 -4.82
C THR A 212 -24.25 -12.74 -5.86
N ALA A 213 -24.95 -13.82 -6.22
CA ALA A 213 -24.50 -14.73 -7.28
C ALA A 213 -24.25 -14.02 -8.62
N GLN A 214 -25.07 -13.00 -8.92
CA GLN A 214 -24.92 -12.18 -10.11
C GLN A 214 -23.68 -11.28 -10.03
N GLU A 215 -23.46 -10.58 -8.92
CA GLU A 215 -22.27 -9.72 -8.74
C GLU A 215 -20.98 -10.53 -8.81
N LEU A 216 -20.96 -11.73 -8.22
CA LEU A 216 -19.82 -12.63 -8.32
C LEU A 216 -19.57 -13.07 -9.77
N GLY A 217 -20.63 -13.45 -10.50
CA GLY A 217 -20.54 -13.83 -11.91
C GLY A 217 -20.04 -12.69 -12.81
N ASP A 218 -20.59 -11.49 -12.62
CA ASP A 218 -20.19 -10.29 -13.34
C ASP A 218 -18.73 -9.92 -13.03
N LEU A 219 -18.32 -9.97 -11.75
CA LEU A 219 -16.93 -9.73 -11.33
C LEU A 219 -15.96 -10.73 -11.97
N ILE A 220 -16.31 -12.01 -11.99
CA ILE A 220 -15.48 -13.03 -12.64
C ILE A 220 -15.41 -12.77 -14.15
N ALA A 221 -16.51 -12.41 -14.80
CA ALA A 221 -16.51 -12.06 -16.22
C ALA A 221 -15.56 -10.87 -16.52
N PHE A 222 -15.62 -9.82 -15.69
CA PHE A 222 -14.70 -8.70 -15.76
C PHE A 222 -13.24 -9.15 -15.60
N LEU A 223 -12.90 -9.90 -14.55
CA LEU A 223 -11.52 -10.34 -14.30
C LEU A 223 -10.98 -11.27 -15.40
N LYS A 224 -11.82 -12.16 -15.94
CA LYS A 224 -11.47 -13.01 -17.09
C LYS A 224 -11.17 -12.19 -18.34
N SER A 225 -11.82 -11.04 -18.53
CA SER A 225 -11.57 -10.15 -19.66
C SER A 225 -10.18 -9.48 -19.60
N LEU A 226 -9.52 -9.47 -18.43
CA LEU A 226 -8.20 -8.87 -18.21
C LEU A 226 -7.08 -9.78 -18.72
N ARG A 227 -6.94 -9.82 -20.04
CA ARG A 227 -5.76 -10.30 -20.77
C ARG A 227 -4.98 -9.04 -21.14
N SER A 228 -3.67 -8.99 -20.91
CA SER A 228 -2.83 -7.78 -21.04
C SER A 228 -3.14 -6.87 -22.25
N ALA A 229 -2.84 -5.57 -22.15
CA ALA A 229 -3.16 -4.53 -23.13
C ALA A 229 -2.80 -4.82 -24.61
N GLY A 230 -1.89 -5.76 -24.90
CA GLY A 230 -1.51 -6.14 -26.27
C GLY A 230 -2.38 -7.19 -26.97
N GLU A 231 -3.34 -7.86 -26.30
CA GLU A 231 -4.05 -9.01 -26.88
C GLU A 231 -5.47 -8.68 -27.40
N ARG A 232 -6.03 -7.51 -27.04
CA ARG A 232 -7.36 -7.09 -27.49
C ARG A 232 -7.42 -6.64 -28.95
N ASP A 233 -6.28 -6.31 -29.56
CA ASP A 233 -6.20 -5.92 -30.98
C ASP A 233 -6.11 -7.11 -31.94
N GLY A 234 -5.72 -8.30 -31.48
CA GLY A 234 -5.43 -9.44 -32.35
C GLY A 234 -6.63 -10.30 -32.77
N LYS A 235 -7.85 -9.99 -32.32
CA LYS A 235 -9.04 -10.84 -32.56
C LYS A 235 -10.21 -10.13 -33.26
N ARG A 236 -9.93 -8.99 -33.89
CA ARG A 236 -10.84 -8.29 -34.82
C ARG A 236 -10.14 -8.08 -36.17
N SER A 237 -9.95 -9.16 -36.91
CA SER A 237 -9.66 -9.17 -38.34
C SER A 237 -10.27 -10.41 -38.94
#